data_AF-A0A0S8FR48-F1
#
_entry.id   AF-A0A0S8FR48-F1
#
_cell.length_a   1.000
_cell.length_b   1.000
_cell.length_c   1.000
_cell.angle_alpha   90.00
_cell.angle_beta   90.00
_cell.angle_gamma   90.00
#
_symmetry.space_group_name_H-M   'P 1'
#
loop_
_entity.id
_entity.type
_entity.pdbx_description
1 polymer ?
#
loop_
_entity_poly.entity_id
_entity_poly.type
_entity_poly.pdbx_seq_one_letter_code
_entity_poly.pdbx_strand_id
1 'polypeptide(L)'
;MASQSHRRQVFLFLAAVLLPCVALLALGLLLVVQERELGVARFDEERRRVTRQLRQDLSTQLDRIALRQATALADGPELLHAWTYDDSLVALVAGFAEGRLSLPWEQDEASSDSRALLGQGEFGDRVRQGERAEFASENPARALNPYRQALEVAQHPVQEAYARHLLARALNKTGRQEDATTEYLRLVTAPPTLVDENGIPISLYAARQLLETGQSDASVWEALRRSLSTEKWLAPPALYLLRDLANRLTSGVSDAPLSEDAQSLVDDVSVKLARTEQALALKADFTTLGLSAPDEMPAHRENGWIAYGTPTWLVGVAPVGYRENSVLVAVRSAPILASLGAGTYGSGDVVGEASLTTAAAP
;
A
#
# COMPACT_ATOMS: atom_id res chain seq x y z
N MET A 1 -65.33 9.34 78.56
CA MET A 1 -65.23 9.79 77.15
C MET A 1 -64.09 10.81 76.90
N ALA A 2 -63.02 10.85 77.72
CA ALA A 2 -61.90 11.80 77.55
C ALA A 2 -60.62 11.19 76.90
N SER A 3 -60.58 9.88 76.63
CA SER A 3 -59.38 9.20 76.10
C SER A 3 -59.31 9.16 74.56
N GLN A 4 -60.39 9.48 73.85
CA GLN A 4 -60.43 9.49 72.38
C GLN A 4 -59.90 10.79 71.75
N SER A 5 -60.02 11.95 72.42
CA SER A 5 -59.52 13.22 71.87
C SER A 5 -57.98 13.29 71.93
N HIS A 6 -57.37 12.77 72.99
CA HIS A 6 -55.92 12.81 73.17
C HIS A 6 -55.17 11.92 72.16
N ARG A 7 -55.72 10.74 71.82
CA ARG A 7 -55.18 9.87 70.75
C ARG A 7 -55.24 10.55 69.38
N ARG A 8 -56.33 11.28 69.08
CA ARG A 8 -56.45 12.03 67.82
C ARG A 8 -55.47 13.20 67.76
N GLN A 9 -55.26 13.92 68.86
CA GLN A 9 -54.28 15.01 68.91
C GLN A 9 -52.83 14.52 68.78
N VAL A 10 -52.47 13.39 69.42
CA VAL A 10 -51.14 12.78 69.24
C VAL A 10 -50.94 12.31 67.81
N PHE A 11 -51.97 11.73 67.18
CA PHE A 11 -51.88 11.29 65.79
C PHE A 11 -51.74 12.46 64.81
N LEU A 12 -52.46 13.56 65.03
CA LEU A 12 -52.35 14.78 64.22
C LEU A 12 -50.99 15.46 64.39
N PHE A 13 -50.46 15.50 65.61
CA PHE A 13 -49.12 16.04 65.88
C PHE A 13 -48.04 15.17 65.23
N LEU A 14 -48.14 13.85 65.36
CA LEU A 14 -47.21 12.90 64.73
C LEU A 14 -47.27 13.01 63.20
N ALA A 15 -48.47 13.13 62.62
CA ALA A 15 -48.64 13.34 61.19
C ALA A 15 -48.06 14.69 60.73
N ALA A 16 -48.27 15.76 61.48
CA ALA A 16 -47.72 17.09 61.17
C ALA A 16 -46.19 17.13 61.19
N VAL A 17 -45.53 16.25 61.96
CA VAL A 17 -44.06 16.15 62.03
C VAL A 17 -43.51 15.12 61.03
N LEU A 18 -44.15 13.96 60.88
CA LEU A 18 -43.66 12.90 59.99
C LEU A 18 -43.86 13.24 58.51
N LEU A 19 -44.97 13.88 58.16
CA LEU A 19 -45.31 14.17 56.76
C LEU A 19 -44.27 15.10 56.08
N PRO A 20 -43.79 16.18 56.72
CA PRO A 20 -42.65 16.97 56.22
C PRO A 20 -41.37 16.16 56.08
N CYS A 21 -41.05 15.28 57.03
CA CYS A 21 -39.84 14.45 56.97
C CYS A 21 -39.88 13.45 55.80
N VAL A 22 -41.02 12.80 55.58
CA VAL A 22 -41.21 11.89 54.44
C VAL A 22 -41.17 12.65 53.11
N ALA A 23 -41.76 13.84 53.06
CA ALA A 23 -41.71 14.70 51.87
C ALA A 23 -40.26 15.11 51.53
N LEU A 24 -39.45 15.47 52.53
CA LEU A 24 -38.04 15.81 52.33
C LEU A 24 -37.21 14.61 51.86
N LEU A 25 -37.44 13.41 52.41
CA LEU A 25 -36.76 12.20 51.94
C LEU A 25 -37.14 11.82 50.51
N ALA A 26 -38.42 11.93 50.16
CA ALA A 26 -38.90 11.69 48.80
C ALA A 26 -38.31 12.69 47.80
N LEU A 27 -38.25 13.97 48.16
CA LEU A 27 -37.58 15.01 47.36
C LEU A 27 -36.08 14.74 47.19
N GLY A 28 -35.39 14.34 48.26
CA GLY A 28 -33.97 13.96 48.20
C GLY A 28 -33.71 12.77 47.27
N LEU A 29 -34.57 11.74 47.32
CA LEU A 29 -34.49 10.60 46.41
C LEU A 29 -34.75 10.98 44.94
N LEU A 30 -35.75 11.83 44.68
CA LEU A 30 -36.04 12.32 43.33
C LEU A 30 -34.87 13.15 42.76
N LEU A 31 -34.24 13.99 43.59
CA LEU A 31 -33.05 14.75 43.19
C LEU A 31 -31.88 13.83 42.83
N VAL A 32 -31.61 12.78 43.61
CA VAL A 32 -30.53 11.82 43.31
C VAL A 32 -30.78 11.05 42.01
N VAL A 33 -32.04 10.68 41.73
CA VAL A 33 -32.39 10.04 40.44
C VAL A 33 -32.20 11.01 39.28
N GLN A 34 -32.64 12.26 39.43
CA GLN A 34 -32.48 13.30 38.41
C GLN A 34 -31.01 13.64 38.15
N GLU A 35 -30.17 13.70 39.19
CA GLU A 35 -28.72 13.92 39.05
C GLU A 35 -28.03 12.76 38.31
N ARG A 36 -28.47 11.52 38.53
CA ARG A 36 -27.97 10.36 37.78
C ARG A 36 -28.35 10.42 36.31
N GLU A 37 -29.60 10.75 35.99
CA GLU A 37 -30.06 10.90 34.60
C GLU A 37 -29.32 12.03 33.87
N LEU A 38 -29.11 13.17 34.54
CA LEU A 38 -28.31 14.28 34.00
C LEU A 38 -26.84 13.89 33.82
N GLY A 39 -26.28 13.08 34.72
CA GLY A 39 -24.92 12.55 34.61
C GLY A 39 -24.74 11.69 33.36
N VAL A 40 -25.65 10.75 33.12
CA VAL A 40 -25.63 9.88 31.92
C VAL A 40 -25.80 10.71 30.64
N ALA A 41 -26.75 11.64 30.60
CA ALA A 41 -26.98 12.48 29.44
C ALA A 41 -25.78 13.38 29.10
N ARG A 42 -25.08 13.92 30.11
CA ARG A 42 -23.84 14.70 29.92
C ARG A 42 -22.71 13.83 29.38
N PHE A 43 -22.58 12.61 29.88
CA PHE A 43 -21.56 11.68 29.39
C PHE A 43 -21.79 11.30 27.92
N ASP A 44 -23.04 11.01 27.54
CA ASP A 44 -23.38 10.71 26.15
C ASP A 44 -23.17 11.91 25.22
N GLU A 45 -23.52 13.12 25.65
CA GLU A 45 -23.29 14.33 24.86
C GLU A 45 -21.79 14.64 24.72
N GLU A 46 -21.00 14.47 25.78
CA GLU A 46 -19.55 14.65 25.72
C GLU A 46 -18.91 13.61 24.79
N ARG A 47 -19.34 12.34 24.86
CA ARG A 47 -18.90 11.29 23.93
C ARG A 47 -19.23 11.64 22.48
N ARG A 48 -20.45 12.13 22.21
CA ARG A 48 -20.86 12.59 20.86
C ARG A 48 -20.05 13.79 20.40
N ARG A 49 -19.72 14.70 21.30
CA ARG A 49 -18.90 15.89 21.01
C ARG A 49 -17.47 15.48 20.65
N VAL A 50 -16.85 14.63 21.47
CA VAL A 50 -15.49 14.10 21.21
C VAL A 50 -15.46 13.32 19.90
N THR A 51 -16.46 12.47 19.64
CA THR A 51 -16.53 11.71 18.37
C THR A 51 -16.67 12.63 17.15
N ARG A 52 -17.51 13.68 17.24
CA ARG A 52 -17.64 14.67 16.16
C ARG A 52 -16.34 15.42 15.92
N GLN A 53 -15.67 15.85 17.00
CA GLN A 53 -14.39 16.54 16.90
C GLN A 53 -13.32 15.64 16.28
N LEU A 54 -13.18 14.41 16.76
CA LEU A 54 -12.22 13.43 16.21
C LEU A 54 -12.48 13.16 14.72
N ARG A 55 -13.75 13.01 14.32
CA ARG A 55 -14.13 12.85 12.91
C ARG A 55 -13.71 14.05 12.08
N GLN A 56 -13.98 15.26 12.57
CA GLN A 56 -13.64 16.50 11.86
C GLN A 56 -12.13 16.67 11.73
N ASP A 57 -11.38 16.42 12.80
CA ASP A 57 -9.91 16.52 12.82
C ASP A 57 -9.29 15.49 11.87
N LEU A 58 -9.77 14.24 11.90
CA LEU A 58 -9.35 13.18 10.99
C LEU A 58 -9.62 13.54 9.52
N SER A 59 -10.85 13.95 9.19
CA SER A 59 -11.22 14.36 7.83
C SER A 59 -10.32 15.50 7.35
N THR A 60 -10.14 16.54 8.18
CA THR A 60 -9.33 17.71 7.84
C THR A 60 -7.86 17.33 7.58
N GLN A 61 -7.31 16.40 8.38
CA GLN A 61 -5.94 15.91 8.19
C GLN A 61 -5.80 15.12 6.89
N LEU A 62 -6.74 14.23 6.61
CA LEU A 62 -6.73 13.40 5.40
C LEU A 62 -6.91 14.25 4.14
N ASP A 63 -7.86 15.19 4.14
CA ASP A 63 -8.11 16.10 3.02
C ASP A 63 -6.88 16.98 2.73
N ARG A 64 -6.17 17.42 3.79
CA ARG A 64 -4.90 18.14 3.65
C ARG A 64 -3.81 17.28 3.01
N ILE A 65 -3.68 16.02 3.41
CA ILE A 65 -2.71 15.08 2.81
C ILE A 65 -3.05 14.88 1.34
N ALA A 66 -4.31 14.59 1.02
CA ALA A 66 -4.76 14.36 -0.34
C ALA A 66 -4.54 15.58 -1.24
N LEU A 67 -4.90 16.77 -0.78
CA LEU A 67 -4.67 18.02 -1.51
C LEU A 67 -3.19 18.27 -1.78
N ARG A 68 -2.31 17.97 -0.80
CA ARG A 68 -0.86 18.10 -0.98
C ARG A 68 -0.35 17.15 -2.06
N GLN A 69 -0.77 15.89 -2.04
CA GLN A 69 -0.37 14.92 -3.07
C GLN A 69 -0.92 15.30 -4.46
N ALA A 70 -2.18 15.72 -4.54
CA ALA A 70 -2.80 16.18 -5.78
C ALA A 70 -2.09 17.41 -6.37
N THR A 71 -1.72 18.38 -5.51
CA THR A 71 -0.96 19.56 -5.93
C THR A 71 0.44 19.16 -6.42
N ALA A 72 1.13 18.33 -5.66
CA ALA A 72 2.48 17.88 -6.02
C ALA A 72 2.49 17.11 -7.35
N LEU A 73 1.46 16.30 -7.62
CA LEU A 73 1.29 15.59 -8.89
C LEU A 73 1.00 16.52 -10.07
N ALA A 74 0.29 17.63 -9.84
CA ALA A 74 0.07 18.63 -10.88
C ALA A 74 1.38 19.30 -11.30
N ASP A 75 2.32 19.46 -10.37
CA ASP A 75 3.64 20.03 -10.62
C ASP A 75 4.66 18.99 -11.14
N GLY A 76 4.52 17.73 -10.74
CA GLY A 76 5.47 16.64 -11.03
C GLY A 76 4.78 15.28 -11.20
N PRO A 77 4.49 14.84 -12.44
CA PRO A 77 3.78 13.57 -12.68
C PRO A 77 4.56 12.32 -12.28
N GLU A 78 5.90 12.41 -12.18
CA GLU A 78 6.80 11.32 -11.74
C GLU A 78 6.47 10.80 -10.32
N LEU A 79 5.77 11.59 -9.50
CA LEU A 79 5.32 11.15 -8.18
C LEU A 79 4.36 9.96 -8.23
N LEU A 80 3.68 9.72 -9.36
CA LEU A 80 2.88 8.51 -9.55
C LEU A 80 3.72 7.24 -9.47
N HIS A 81 4.99 7.30 -9.86
CA HIS A 81 5.88 6.15 -9.92
C HIS A 81 6.72 6.00 -8.65
N ALA A 82 6.71 6.99 -7.77
CA ALA A 82 7.52 7.03 -6.56
C ALA A 82 7.09 5.99 -5.52
N TRP A 83 8.05 5.23 -5.00
CA TRP A 83 7.87 4.28 -3.89
C TRP A 83 7.73 5.00 -2.54
N THR A 84 8.51 6.06 -2.38
CA THR A 84 8.56 6.90 -1.18
C THR A 84 7.94 8.25 -1.49
N TYR A 85 7.12 8.74 -0.57
CA TYR A 85 6.47 10.04 -0.67
C TYR A 85 7.00 10.95 0.43
N ASP A 86 6.96 12.27 0.21
CA ASP A 86 7.39 13.28 1.20
C ASP A 86 6.66 13.14 2.53
N ASP A 87 5.40 12.68 2.48
CA ASP A 87 4.61 12.38 3.66
C ASP A 87 4.64 10.86 3.94
N SER A 88 5.30 10.47 5.03
CA SER A 88 5.47 9.07 5.43
C SER A 88 4.16 8.35 5.76
N LEU A 89 3.07 9.11 5.94
CA LEU A 89 1.73 8.57 6.12
C LEU A 89 1.19 8.00 4.80
N VAL A 90 1.62 8.48 3.64
CA VAL A 90 1.08 8.06 2.34
C VAL A 90 1.56 6.65 2.01
N ALA A 91 0.61 5.75 1.81
CA ALA A 91 0.83 4.36 1.44
C ALA A 91 0.73 4.14 -0.07
N LEU A 92 -0.08 4.90 -0.80
CA LEU A 92 -0.19 4.74 -2.25
C LEU A 92 -0.74 6.04 -2.85
N VAL A 93 -0.21 6.41 -4.00
CA VAL A 93 -0.81 7.36 -4.92
C VAL A 93 -1.01 6.64 -6.24
N ALA A 94 -2.22 6.67 -6.78
CA ALA A 94 -2.55 5.97 -8.02
C ALA A 94 -3.45 6.85 -8.91
N GLY A 95 -3.29 6.72 -10.23
CA GLY A 95 -4.08 7.49 -11.19
C GLY A 95 -5.51 6.96 -11.24
N PHE A 96 -6.50 7.85 -11.27
CA PHE A 96 -7.90 7.50 -11.37
C PHE A 96 -8.58 8.32 -12.47
N ALA A 97 -9.04 7.64 -13.52
CA ALA A 97 -9.75 8.24 -14.65
C ALA A 97 -10.80 7.27 -15.19
N GLU A 98 -11.95 7.79 -15.64
CA GLU A 98 -13.02 7.01 -16.26
C GLU A 98 -13.46 5.77 -15.43
N GLY A 99 -13.57 5.92 -14.10
CA GLY A 99 -13.96 4.80 -13.23
C GLY A 99 -12.90 3.69 -13.11
N ARG A 100 -11.68 3.89 -13.63
CA ARG A 100 -10.60 2.90 -13.62
C ARG A 100 -9.40 3.40 -12.83
N LEU A 101 -8.95 2.54 -11.90
CA LEU A 101 -7.73 2.75 -11.14
C LEU A 101 -6.52 2.21 -11.92
N SER A 102 -5.48 3.03 -12.01
CA SER A 102 -4.21 2.72 -12.67
C SER A 102 -3.08 2.80 -11.64
N LEU A 103 -2.42 1.68 -11.40
CA LEU A 103 -1.40 1.56 -10.35
C LEU A 103 -0.04 2.12 -10.82
N PRO A 104 0.84 2.54 -9.89
CA PRO A 104 2.13 3.16 -10.21
C PRO A 104 2.96 2.46 -11.28
N TRP A 105 3.07 1.13 -11.20
CA TRP A 105 3.89 0.34 -12.13
C TRP A 105 3.20 0.06 -13.48
N GLU A 106 1.90 0.31 -13.60
CA GLU A 106 1.18 0.11 -14.88
C GLU A 106 1.37 1.29 -15.84
N GLN A 107 1.78 2.43 -15.29
CA GLN A 107 2.04 3.67 -16.02
C GLN A 107 3.55 3.92 -16.20
N ASP A 108 4.40 2.94 -15.90
CA ASP A 108 5.85 3.11 -16.00
C ASP A 108 6.29 3.21 -17.46
N GLU A 109 6.77 4.40 -17.83
CA GLU A 109 7.26 4.71 -19.18
C GLU A 109 8.42 3.79 -19.58
N ALA A 110 9.26 3.37 -18.62
CA ALA A 110 10.40 2.50 -18.90
C ALA A 110 9.94 1.15 -19.48
N SER A 111 8.83 0.58 -19.00
CA SER A 111 8.28 -0.67 -19.54
C SER A 111 7.64 -0.47 -20.91
N SER A 112 6.91 0.63 -21.12
CA SER A 112 6.32 0.92 -22.44
C SER A 112 7.38 1.19 -23.51
N ASP A 113 8.42 1.95 -23.16
CA ASP A 113 9.53 2.26 -24.04
C ASP A 113 10.33 1.01 -24.36
N SER A 114 10.62 0.17 -23.36
CA SER A 114 11.27 -1.12 -23.57
C SER A 114 10.45 -1.99 -24.52
N ARG A 115 9.13 -2.07 -24.35
CA ARG A 115 8.25 -2.83 -25.26
C ARG A 115 8.32 -2.31 -26.70
N ALA A 116 8.33 -0.99 -26.89
CA ALA A 116 8.46 -0.38 -28.21
C ALA A 116 9.84 -0.68 -28.83
N LEU A 117 10.92 -0.49 -28.07
CA LEU A 117 12.30 -0.71 -28.50
C LEU A 117 12.60 -2.17 -28.81
N LEU A 118 12.08 -3.11 -28.02
CA LEU A 118 12.32 -4.54 -28.20
C LEU A 118 11.47 -5.14 -29.34
N GLY A 119 10.29 -4.57 -29.60
CA GLY A 119 9.35 -5.09 -30.59
C GLY A 119 9.57 -4.61 -32.04
N GLN A 120 10.25 -3.49 -32.24
CA GLN A 120 10.30 -2.80 -33.53
C GLN A 120 11.65 -2.95 -34.26
N GLY A 121 11.61 -2.75 -35.58
CA GLY A 121 12.79 -2.69 -36.45
C GLY A 121 13.53 -4.02 -36.59
N GLU A 122 14.76 -3.91 -37.12
CA GLU A 122 15.61 -5.06 -37.41
C GLU A 122 15.92 -5.87 -36.15
N PHE A 123 16.15 -5.21 -35.01
CA PHE A 123 16.37 -5.87 -33.72
C PHE A 123 15.22 -6.83 -33.38
N GLY A 124 13.97 -6.34 -33.39
CA GLY A 124 12.80 -7.14 -33.09
C GLY A 124 12.60 -8.31 -34.06
N ASP A 125 12.95 -8.14 -35.34
CA ASP A 125 12.92 -9.23 -36.33
C ASP A 125 13.91 -10.35 -35.99
N ARG A 126 15.15 -10.01 -35.60
CA ARG A 126 16.16 -11.00 -35.18
C ARG A 126 15.76 -11.72 -33.91
N VAL A 127 15.22 -11.00 -32.92
CA VAL A 127 14.69 -11.59 -31.68
C VAL A 127 13.58 -12.59 -32.00
N ARG A 128 12.56 -12.20 -32.78
CA ARG A 128 11.46 -13.09 -33.18
C ARG A 128 11.96 -14.33 -33.93
N GLN A 129 12.97 -14.18 -34.78
CA GLN A 129 13.58 -15.32 -35.48
C GLN A 129 14.26 -16.28 -34.50
N GLY A 130 15.01 -15.76 -33.53
CA GLY A 130 15.64 -16.54 -32.47
C GLY A 130 14.62 -17.27 -31.61
N GLU A 131 13.57 -16.59 -31.16
CA GLU A 131 12.50 -17.19 -30.33
C GLU A 131 11.72 -18.27 -31.06
N ARG A 132 11.41 -18.07 -32.35
CA ARG A 132 10.79 -19.13 -33.17
C ARG A 132 11.68 -20.36 -33.28
N ALA A 133 13.00 -20.17 -33.40
CA ALA A 133 13.94 -21.30 -33.42
C ALA A 133 14.03 -21.98 -32.05
N GLU A 134 14.12 -21.21 -30.96
CA GLU A 134 14.27 -21.72 -29.60
C GLU A 134 13.03 -22.46 -29.11
N PHE A 135 11.85 -21.85 -29.25
CA PHE A 135 10.62 -22.34 -28.63
C PHE A 135 9.70 -23.07 -29.59
N ALA A 136 9.43 -22.52 -30.77
CA ALA A 136 8.48 -23.14 -31.70
C ALA A 136 9.09 -24.35 -32.43
N SER A 137 10.40 -24.31 -32.69
CA SER A 137 11.14 -25.40 -33.34
C SER A 137 11.91 -26.28 -32.35
N GLU A 138 11.82 -25.98 -31.05
CA GLU A 138 12.54 -26.64 -29.95
C GLU A 138 14.05 -26.83 -30.21
N ASN A 139 14.67 -25.88 -30.92
CA ASN A 139 16.04 -25.96 -31.36
C ASN A 139 16.85 -24.76 -30.87
N PRO A 140 17.30 -24.78 -29.60
CA PRO A 140 18.03 -23.66 -29.00
C PRO A 140 19.37 -23.38 -29.71
N ALA A 141 19.97 -24.38 -30.35
CA ALA A 141 21.21 -24.19 -31.12
C ALA A 141 20.99 -23.28 -32.34
N ARG A 142 19.83 -23.38 -33.02
CA ARG A 142 19.50 -22.52 -34.15
C ARG A 142 19.15 -21.08 -33.73
N ALA A 143 18.79 -20.86 -32.47
CA ALA A 143 18.49 -19.53 -31.93
C ALA A 143 19.75 -18.68 -31.68
N LEU A 144 20.92 -19.31 -31.51
CA LEU A 144 22.17 -18.62 -31.19
C LEU A 144 22.56 -17.56 -32.24
N ASN A 145 22.44 -17.86 -33.53
CA ASN A 145 22.83 -16.93 -34.59
C ASN A 145 21.89 -15.71 -34.67
N PRO A 146 20.55 -15.87 -34.70
CA PRO A 146 19.64 -14.74 -34.60
C PRO A 146 19.89 -13.86 -33.37
N TYR A 147 20.16 -14.44 -32.19
CA TYR A 147 20.45 -13.63 -30.99
C TYR A 147 21.78 -12.88 -31.06
N ARG A 148 22.82 -13.47 -31.66
CA ARG A 148 24.06 -12.73 -31.97
C ARG A 148 23.83 -11.58 -32.93
N GLN A 149 23.03 -11.81 -33.97
CA GLN A 149 22.66 -10.76 -34.93
C GLN A 149 21.82 -9.66 -34.27
N ALA A 150 20.90 -10.02 -33.36
CA ALA A 150 20.16 -9.05 -32.56
C ALA A 150 21.11 -8.18 -31.72
N LEU A 151 22.16 -8.79 -31.14
CA LEU A 151 23.18 -8.07 -30.39
C LEU A 151 24.02 -7.12 -31.28
N GLU A 152 24.35 -7.53 -32.50
CA GLU A 152 25.11 -6.70 -33.47
C GLU A 152 24.32 -5.47 -33.94
N VAL A 153 22.99 -5.58 -34.06
CA VAL A 153 22.12 -4.49 -34.53
C VAL A 153 21.47 -3.69 -33.39
N ALA A 154 21.75 -4.04 -32.12
CA ALA A 154 21.22 -3.34 -30.98
C ALA A 154 21.72 -1.88 -30.96
N GLN A 155 20.79 -0.93 -30.84
CA GLN A 155 21.08 0.52 -30.83
C GLN A 155 20.84 1.15 -29.46
N HIS A 156 20.16 0.43 -28.56
CA HIS A 156 19.84 0.91 -27.21
C HIS A 156 20.38 -0.05 -26.13
N PRO A 157 20.82 0.44 -24.96
CA PRO A 157 21.30 -0.43 -23.87
C PRO A 157 20.31 -1.53 -23.45
N VAL A 158 19.00 -1.25 -23.51
CA VAL A 158 17.97 -2.26 -23.20
C VAL A 158 17.94 -3.39 -24.23
N GLN A 159 18.11 -3.07 -25.52
CA GLN A 159 18.17 -4.06 -26.60
C GLN A 159 19.41 -4.94 -26.45
N GLU A 160 20.56 -4.32 -26.13
CA GLU A 160 21.80 -5.06 -25.88
C GLU A 160 21.63 -6.02 -24.69
N ALA A 161 21.16 -5.52 -23.55
CA ALA A 161 20.94 -6.33 -22.36
C ALA A 161 19.95 -7.47 -22.61
N TYR A 162 18.86 -7.21 -23.33
CA TYR A 162 17.87 -8.21 -23.67
C TYR A 162 18.42 -9.28 -24.62
N ALA A 163 19.12 -8.89 -25.69
CA ALA A 163 19.74 -9.83 -26.62
C ALA A 163 20.81 -10.70 -25.94
N ARG A 164 21.61 -10.13 -25.03
CA ARG A 164 22.55 -10.91 -24.20
C ARG A 164 21.82 -11.90 -23.31
N HIS A 165 20.71 -11.52 -22.69
CA HIS A 165 19.91 -12.43 -21.86
C HIS A 165 19.39 -13.62 -22.69
N LEU A 166 18.80 -13.35 -23.86
CA LEU A 166 18.31 -14.38 -24.77
C LEU A 166 19.42 -15.30 -25.27
N LEU A 167 20.58 -14.72 -25.63
CA LEU A 167 21.75 -15.48 -26.05
C LEU A 167 22.27 -16.38 -24.93
N ALA A 168 22.43 -15.85 -23.71
CA ALA A 168 22.88 -16.60 -22.55
C ALA A 168 21.95 -17.78 -22.22
N ARG A 169 20.63 -17.57 -22.32
CA ARG A 169 19.61 -18.61 -22.14
C ARG A 169 19.74 -19.72 -23.18
N ALA A 170 19.87 -19.36 -24.45
CA ALA A 170 20.05 -20.33 -25.53
C ALA A 170 21.39 -21.09 -25.39
N LEU A 171 22.48 -20.40 -25.00
CA LEU A 171 23.78 -21.03 -24.71
C LEU A 171 23.66 -22.09 -23.61
N ASN A 172 23.00 -21.75 -22.49
CA ASN A 172 22.76 -22.68 -21.38
C ASN A 172 21.98 -23.92 -21.86
N LYS A 173 20.88 -23.72 -22.59
CA LYS A 173 20.08 -24.84 -23.17
C LYS A 173 20.86 -25.73 -24.15
N THR A 174 21.94 -25.24 -24.73
CA THR A 174 22.82 -26.02 -25.63
C THR A 174 24.01 -26.67 -24.91
N GLY A 175 24.09 -26.57 -23.58
CA GLY A 175 25.19 -27.09 -22.77
C GLY A 175 26.46 -26.23 -22.82
N ARG A 176 26.42 -25.03 -23.40
CA ARG A 176 27.55 -24.09 -23.46
C ARG A 176 27.61 -23.23 -22.20
N GLN A 177 27.84 -23.90 -21.07
CA GLN A 177 27.70 -23.31 -19.74
C GLN A 177 28.65 -22.14 -19.46
N GLU A 178 29.91 -22.25 -19.87
CA GLU A 178 30.93 -21.22 -19.64
C GLU A 178 30.60 -19.92 -20.41
N ASP A 179 30.16 -20.06 -21.67
CA ASP A 179 29.74 -18.92 -22.48
C ASP A 179 28.49 -18.25 -21.90
N ALA A 180 27.50 -19.04 -21.48
CA ALA A 180 26.28 -18.54 -20.85
C ALA A 180 26.60 -17.77 -19.56
N THR A 181 27.46 -18.35 -18.72
CA THR A 181 27.93 -17.73 -17.47
C THR A 181 28.61 -16.39 -17.73
N THR A 182 29.48 -16.32 -18.76
CA THR A 182 30.16 -15.08 -19.14
C THR A 182 29.17 -13.97 -19.47
N GLU A 183 28.10 -14.28 -20.21
CA GLU A 183 27.06 -13.28 -20.51
C GLU A 183 26.22 -12.92 -19.26
N TYR A 184 25.89 -13.88 -18.39
CA TYR A 184 25.17 -13.58 -17.15
C TYR A 184 25.98 -12.71 -16.18
N LEU A 185 27.29 -12.94 -16.04
CA LEU A 185 28.17 -12.09 -15.21
C LEU A 185 28.24 -10.65 -15.72
N ARG A 186 28.11 -10.43 -17.03
CA ARG A 186 27.96 -9.07 -17.58
C ARG A 186 26.60 -8.47 -17.19
N LEU A 187 25.53 -9.24 -17.36
CA LEU A 187 24.16 -8.78 -17.14
C LEU A 187 23.80 -8.53 -15.68
N VAL A 188 24.34 -9.29 -14.74
CA VAL A 188 24.02 -9.12 -13.31
C VAL A 188 24.43 -7.73 -12.81
N THR A 189 25.44 -7.12 -13.43
CA THR A 189 25.88 -5.76 -13.11
C THR A 189 25.05 -4.65 -13.79
N ALA A 190 24.16 -4.99 -14.72
CA ALA A 190 23.31 -4.01 -15.42
C ALA A 190 22.47 -3.18 -14.44
N PRO A 191 22.19 -1.91 -14.76
CA PRO A 191 21.38 -1.05 -13.90
C PRO A 191 19.92 -1.53 -13.89
N PRO A 192 19.19 -1.37 -12.76
CA PRO A 192 17.83 -1.86 -12.61
C PRO A 192 16.80 -1.17 -13.51
N THR A 193 17.18 -0.05 -14.13
CA THR A 193 16.37 0.68 -15.12
C THR A 193 16.29 -0.02 -16.47
N LEU A 194 17.18 -1.00 -16.76
CA LEU A 194 17.07 -1.83 -17.95
C LEU A 194 16.11 -2.97 -17.68
N VAL A 195 14.85 -2.75 -18.04
CA VAL A 195 13.73 -3.67 -17.82
C VAL A 195 13.28 -4.35 -19.10
N ASP A 196 12.61 -5.49 -18.98
CA ASP A 196 11.93 -6.15 -20.08
C ASP A 196 10.57 -5.48 -20.39
N GLU A 197 9.82 -6.06 -21.33
CA GLU A 197 8.46 -5.62 -21.70
C GLU A 197 7.42 -5.71 -20.56
N ASN A 198 7.76 -6.36 -19.44
CA ASN A 198 6.93 -6.54 -18.24
C ASN A 198 7.42 -5.70 -17.04
N GLY A 199 8.47 -4.89 -17.22
CA GLY A 199 9.05 -4.09 -16.14
C GLY A 199 9.97 -4.86 -15.19
N ILE A 200 10.46 -6.04 -15.59
CA ILE A 200 11.39 -6.84 -14.80
C ILE A 200 12.83 -6.43 -15.15
N PRO A 201 13.64 -5.99 -14.18
CA PRO A 201 15.06 -5.69 -14.42
C PRO A 201 15.81 -6.90 -14.98
N ILE A 202 16.51 -6.72 -16.10
CA ILE A 202 17.19 -7.81 -16.82
C ILE A 202 18.27 -8.47 -15.96
N SER A 203 18.89 -7.71 -15.04
CA SER A 203 19.87 -8.20 -14.07
C SER A 203 19.31 -9.30 -13.15
N LEU A 204 18.00 -9.32 -12.89
CA LEU A 204 17.38 -10.36 -12.05
C LEU A 204 17.30 -11.72 -12.75
N TYR A 205 17.14 -11.75 -14.08
CA TYR A 205 17.24 -12.99 -14.82
C TYR A 205 18.65 -13.58 -14.78
N ALA A 206 19.67 -12.71 -14.88
CA ALA A 206 21.06 -13.12 -14.73
C ALA A 206 21.36 -13.62 -13.32
N ALA A 207 20.90 -12.91 -12.28
CA ALA A 207 21.03 -13.33 -10.89
C ALA A 207 20.40 -14.72 -10.66
N ARG A 208 19.19 -14.97 -11.20
CA ARG A 208 18.55 -16.29 -11.13
C ARG A 208 19.45 -17.39 -11.69
N GLN A 209 19.98 -17.18 -12.89
CA GLN A 209 20.77 -18.19 -13.59
C GLN A 209 22.12 -18.44 -12.92
N LEU A 210 22.77 -17.40 -12.39
CA LEU A 210 23.99 -17.54 -11.62
C LEU A 210 23.74 -18.34 -10.32
N LEU A 211 22.65 -18.05 -9.61
CA LEU A 211 22.28 -18.83 -8.42
C LEU A 211 21.95 -20.29 -8.72
N GLU A 212 21.20 -20.56 -9.79
CA GLU A 212 20.85 -21.93 -10.21
C GLU A 212 22.08 -22.78 -10.57
N THR A 213 23.17 -22.12 -10.93
CA THR A 213 24.42 -22.77 -11.35
C THR A 213 25.47 -22.78 -10.24
N GLY A 214 25.08 -22.40 -9.02
CA GLY A 214 25.93 -22.36 -7.83
C GLY A 214 26.90 -21.18 -7.78
N GLN A 215 26.78 -20.22 -8.69
CA GLN A 215 27.58 -18.99 -8.70
C GLN A 215 26.86 -17.89 -7.93
N SER A 216 26.96 -17.95 -6.61
CA SER A 216 26.47 -16.91 -5.72
C SER A 216 27.64 -16.04 -5.25
N ASP A 217 27.93 -14.96 -5.98
CA ASP A 217 28.97 -14.00 -5.61
C ASP A 217 28.38 -12.66 -5.14
N ALA A 218 29.27 -11.72 -4.79
CA ALA A 218 28.89 -10.38 -4.34
C ALA A 218 28.10 -9.58 -5.41
N SER A 219 28.26 -9.91 -6.70
CA SER A 219 27.57 -9.19 -7.77
C SER A 219 26.09 -9.54 -7.84
N VAL A 220 25.72 -10.80 -7.53
CA VAL A 220 24.33 -11.23 -7.41
C VAL A 220 23.65 -10.49 -6.25
N TRP A 221 24.30 -10.45 -5.08
CA TRP A 221 23.82 -9.70 -3.91
C TRP A 221 23.56 -8.22 -4.24
N GLU A 222 24.54 -7.57 -4.86
CA GLU A 222 24.44 -6.15 -5.22
C GLU A 222 23.35 -5.90 -6.27
N ALA A 223 23.11 -6.84 -7.20
CA ALA A 223 22.02 -6.72 -8.17
C ALA A 223 20.63 -6.73 -7.51
N LEU A 224 20.42 -7.63 -6.54
CA LEU A 224 19.17 -7.70 -5.80
C LEU A 224 18.97 -6.44 -4.95
N ARG A 225 20.02 -5.99 -4.24
CA ARG A 225 19.97 -4.78 -3.42
C ARG A 225 19.67 -3.54 -4.26
N ARG A 226 20.37 -3.33 -5.39
CA ARG A 226 20.12 -2.21 -6.31
C ARG A 226 18.71 -2.22 -6.88
N SER A 227 18.18 -3.40 -7.20
CA SER A 227 16.82 -3.54 -7.71
C SER A 227 15.78 -3.21 -6.63
N LEU A 228 16.00 -3.64 -5.39
CA LEU A 228 15.12 -3.34 -4.27
C LEU A 228 15.19 -1.87 -3.85
N SER A 229 16.36 -1.25 -3.91
CA SER A 229 16.61 0.14 -3.52
C SER A 229 16.12 1.17 -4.54
N THR A 230 15.46 0.76 -5.63
CA THR A 230 14.85 1.72 -6.55
C THR A 230 13.81 2.55 -5.83
N GLU A 231 13.85 3.86 -6.08
CA GLU A 231 12.85 4.81 -5.58
C GLU A 231 11.54 4.75 -6.36
N LYS A 232 11.45 3.87 -7.37
CA LYS A 232 10.23 3.60 -8.12
C LYS A 232 9.55 2.31 -7.67
N TRP A 233 8.23 2.23 -7.85
CA TRP A 233 7.48 0.98 -7.71
C TRP A 233 7.98 -0.05 -8.71
N LEU A 234 8.25 -1.26 -8.22
CA LEU A 234 8.53 -2.40 -9.07
C LEU A 234 7.23 -3.08 -9.49
N ALA A 235 7.20 -3.58 -10.73
CA ALA A 235 6.09 -4.40 -11.19
C ALA A 235 5.97 -5.68 -10.34
N PRO A 236 4.75 -6.20 -10.07
CA PRO A 236 4.56 -7.39 -9.26
C PRO A 236 5.40 -8.60 -9.70
N PRO A 237 5.54 -8.92 -11.00
CA PRO A 237 6.41 -10.00 -11.45
C PRO A 237 7.88 -9.85 -11.00
N ALA A 238 8.40 -8.62 -10.97
CA ALA A 238 9.76 -8.33 -10.52
C ALA A 238 9.91 -8.57 -9.00
N LEU A 239 8.92 -8.16 -8.20
CA LEU A 239 8.92 -8.40 -6.75
C LEU A 239 8.82 -9.89 -6.39
N TYR A 240 7.99 -10.66 -7.11
CA TYR A 240 7.92 -12.11 -6.92
C TYR A 240 9.23 -12.80 -7.29
N LEU A 241 9.89 -12.36 -8.37
CA LEU A 241 11.21 -12.85 -8.74
C LEU A 241 12.25 -12.49 -7.67
N LEU A 242 12.28 -11.25 -7.19
CA LEU A 242 13.15 -10.83 -6.09
C LEU A 242 12.97 -11.69 -4.84
N ARG A 243 11.72 -12.00 -4.45
CA ARG A 243 11.42 -12.86 -3.30
C ARG A 243 11.99 -14.27 -3.49
N ASP A 244 11.79 -14.88 -4.65
CA ASP A 244 12.33 -16.20 -4.98
C ASP A 244 13.87 -16.19 -4.89
N LEU A 245 14.53 -15.15 -5.42
CA LEU A 245 15.98 -15.02 -5.38
C LEU A 245 16.52 -14.78 -3.96
N ALA A 246 15.88 -13.90 -3.17
CA ALA A 246 16.26 -13.64 -1.78
C ALA A 246 16.12 -14.91 -0.90
N ASN A 247 15.07 -15.70 -1.11
CA ASN A 247 14.86 -16.97 -0.41
C ASN A 247 15.89 -18.05 -0.81
N ARG A 248 16.32 -18.07 -2.08
CA ARG A 248 17.38 -18.99 -2.54
C ARG A 248 18.73 -18.62 -1.93
N LEU A 249 19.04 -17.33 -1.86
CA LEU A 249 20.27 -16.83 -1.24
C LEU A 249 20.34 -17.20 0.24
N THR A 250 19.29 -16.92 1.01
CA THR A 250 19.21 -17.30 2.44
C THR A 250 19.39 -18.81 2.65
N SER A 251 18.81 -19.63 1.78
CA SER A 251 18.93 -21.09 1.86
C SER A 251 20.36 -21.62 1.58
N GLY A 252 21.19 -20.85 0.87
CA GLY A 252 22.55 -21.23 0.50
C GLY A 252 23.65 -20.71 1.44
N VAL A 253 23.33 -19.79 2.35
CA VAL A 253 24.31 -19.13 3.22
C VAL A 253 24.51 -19.93 4.52
N SER A 254 25.74 -20.39 4.76
CA SER A 254 26.12 -21.02 6.04
C SER A 254 26.79 -20.04 7.03
N ASP A 255 27.21 -18.85 6.56
CA ASP A 255 27.94 -17.86 7.36
C ASP A 255 26.98 -16.91 8.10
N ALA A 256 27.18 -16.75 9.42
CA ALA A 256 26.32 -15.97 10.29
C ALA A 256 26.08 -14.50 9.89
N PRO A 257 27.11 -13.67 9.56
CA PRO A 257 26.86 -12.27 9.18
C PRO A 257 26.17 -12.14 7.81
N LEU A 258 26.47 -13.04 6.86
CA LEU A 258 25.78 -13.07 5.58
C LEU A 258 24.32 -13.51 5.72
N SER A 259 24.00 -14.29 6.76
CA SER A 259 22.63 -14.72 7.08
C SER A 259 21.76 -13.56 7.56
N GLU A 260 22.30 -12.62 8.34
CA GLU A 260 21.58 -11.41 8.79
C GLU A 260 21.24 -10.49 7.61
N ASP A 261 22.21 -10.20 6.73
CA ASP A 261 21.99 -9.39 5.53
C ASP A 261 20.99 -10.07 4.58
N ALA A 262 21.06 -11.39 4.47
CA ALA A 262 20.13 -12.18 3.67
C ALA A 262 18.70 -12.12 4.21
N GLN A 263 18.53 -12.21 5.53
CA GLN A 263 17.24 -12.09 6.17
C GLN A 263 16.66 -10.68 6.02
N SER A 264 17.50 -9.64 6.18
CA SER A 264 17.12 -8.25 5.96
C SER A 264 16.58 -8.03 4.54
N LEU A 265 17.23 -8.60 3.53
CA LEU A 265 16.74 -8.55 2.14
C LEU A 265 15.36 -9.22 1.97
N VAL A 266 15.15 -10.38 2.59
CA VAL A 266 13.85 -11.08 2.56
C VAL A 266 12.76 -10.25 3.22
N ASP A 267 13.06 -9.62 4.35
CA ASP A 267 12.12 -8.78 5.10
C ASP A 267 11.75 -7.54 4.28
N ASP A 268 12.73 -6.85 3.69
CA ASP A 268 12.49 -5.68 2.85
C ASP A 268 11.65 -6.02 1.61
N VAL A 269 11.97 -7.13 0.92
CA VAL A 269 11.15 -7.61 -0.22
C VAL A 269 9.73 -7.92 0.24
N SER A 270 9.56 -8.56 1.39
CA SER A 270 8.24 -8.90 1.94
C SER A 270 7.41 -7.67 2.25
N VAL A 271 8.02 -6.62 2.81
CA VAL A 271 7.36 -5.32 3.03
C VAL A 271 6.91 -4.70 1.70
N LYS A 272 7.79 -4.70 0.67
CA LYS A 272 7.43 -4.16 -0.64
C LYS A 272 6.31 -4.95 -1.31
N LEU A 273 6.38 -6.28 -1.22
CA LEU A 273 5.41 -7.18 -1.82
C LEU A 273 4.04 -7.06 -1.15
N ALA A 274 3.96 -7.06 0.18
CA ALA A 274 2.70 -6.93 0.92
C ALA A 274 1.96 -5.63 0.55
N ARG A 275 2.68 -4.51 0.44
CA ARG A 275 2.12 -3.23 -0.01
C ARG A 275 1.62 -3.29 -1.45
N THR A 276 2.33 -3.98 -2.33
CA THR A 276 1.96 -4.17 -3.74
C THR A 276 0.73 -5.06 -3.90
N GLU A 277 0.67 -6.16 -3.15
CA GLU A 277 -0.48 -7.07 -3.11
C GLU A 277 -1.73 -6.35 -2.57
N GLN A 278 -1.59 -5.52 -1.53
CA GLN A 278 -2.69 -4.70 -1.02
C GLN A 278 -3.17 -3.67 -2.06
N ALA A 279 -2.27 -3.05 -2.83
CA ALA A 279 -2.63 -2.15 -3.92
C ALA A 279 -3.33 -2.88 -5.09
N LEU A 280 -2.93 -4.11 -5.41
CA LEU A 280 -3.61 -4.97 -6.38
C LEU A 280 -5.02 -5.34 -5.92
N ALA A 281 -5.17 -5.74 -4.66
CA ALA A 281 -6.46 -6.01 -4.06
C ALA A 281 -7.36 -4.77 -4.10
N LEU A 282 -6.82 -3.60 -3.75
CA LEU A 282 -7.54 -2.33 -3.80
C LEU A 282 -8.06 -2.03 -5.21
N LYS A 283 -7.25 -2.26 -6.23
CA LYS A 283 -7.68 -2.10 -7.63
C LYS A 283 -8.82 -3.05 -8.01
N ALA A 284 -8.74 -4.32 -7.58
CA ALA A 284 -9.78 -5.32 -7.86
C ALA A 284 -11.12 -4.93 -7.20
N ASP A 285 -11.06 -4.44 -5.97
CA ASP A 285 -12.24 -4.06 -5.19
C ASP A 285 -12.71 -2.63 -5.49
N PHE A 286 -11.94 -1.83 -6.23
CA PHE A 286 -12.15 -0.38 -6.31
C PHE A 286 -13.58 0.02 -6.70
N THR A 287 -14.19 -0.69 -7.66
CA THR A 287 -15.56 -0.41 -8.13
C THR A 287 -16.63 -0.70 -7.08
N THR A 288 -16.38 -1.61 -6.14
CA THR A 288 -17.34 -1.95 -5.06
C THR A 288 -17.25 -0.99 -3.87
N LEU A 289 -16.14 -0.25 -3.75
CA LEU A 289 -15.93 0.73 -2.68
C LEU A 289 -16.83 1.97 -2.83
N GLY A 290 -17.38 2.22 -4.02
CA GLY A 290 -18.25 3.39 -4.26
C GLY A 290 -17.51 4.73 -4.17
N LEU A 291 -16.19 4.72 -4.36
CA LEU A 291 -15.38 5.93 -4.53
C LEU A 291 -15.60 6.48 -5.94
N SER A 292 -16.04 7.73 -6.03
CA SER A 292 -16.29 8.42 -7.30
C SER A 292 -15.46 9.69 -7.38
N ALA A 293 -15.23 10.16 -8.62
CA ALA A 293 -14.59 11.45 -8.83
C ALA A 293 -15.47 12.59 -8.26
N PRO A 294 -14.86 13.69 -7.77
CA PRO A 294 -15.61 14.81 -7.21
C PRO A 294 -16.65 15.42 -8.17
N ASP A 295 -16.37 15.43 -9.48
CA ASP A 295 -17.28 15.97 -10.50
C ASP A 295 -18.57 15.14 -10.69
N GLU A 296 -18.57 13.88 -10.27
CA GLU A 296 -19.76 13.01 -10.29
C GLU A 296 -20.56 13.11 -8.98
N MET A 297 -20.03 13.80 -7.96
CA MET A 297 -20.71 13.93 -6.67
C MET A 297 -21.58 15.19 -6.62
N PRO A 298 -22.84 15.09 -6.14
CA PRO A 298 -23.63 16.27 -5.81
C PRO A 298 -22.88 17.10 -4.75
N ALA A 299 -22.98 18.43 -4.81
CA ALA A 299 -22.26 19.42 -3.99
C ALA A 299 -22.36 19.28 -2.45
N HIS A 300 -23.00 18.23 -1.94
CA HIS A 300 -23.22 17.92 -0.53
C HIS A 300 -22.62 16.58 -0.09
N ARG A 301 -21.92 15.84 -0.97
CA ARG A 301 -21.26 14.59 -0.61
C ARG A 301 -19.81 14.88 -0.24
N GLU A 302 -19.50 14.79 1.05
CA GLU A 302 -18.12 14.85 1.57
C GLU A 302 -17.26 13.79 0.84
N ASN A 303 -16.01 14.12 0.49
CA ASN A 303 -15.05 13.13 -0.03
C ASN A 303 -14.95 11.98 0.97
N GLY A 304 -15.53 10.84 0.60
CA GLY A 304 -15.61 9.68 1.48
C GLY A 304 -14.25 9.03 1.62
N TRP A 305 -13.72 9.01 2.83
CA TRP A 305 -12.55 8.19 3.19
C TRP A 305 -13.01 6.80 3.61
N ILE A 306 -12.43 5.76 3.02
CA ILE A 306 -12.80 4.36 3.28
C ILE A 306 -11.61 3.61 3.87
N ALA A 307 -11.86 2.85 4.94
CA ALA A 307 -10.88 1.94 5.50
C ALA A 307 -10.74 0.67 4.62
N TYR A 308 -9.53 0.30 4.24
CA TYR A 308 -9.26 -0.79 3.31
C TYR A 308 -8.04 -1.63 3.72
N GLY A 309 -8.20 -2.96 3.72
CA GLY A 309 -7.13 -3.95 3.86
C GLY A 309 -6.43 -4.01 5.22
N THR A 310 -5.33 -4.77 5.26
CA THR A 310 -4.49 -5.02 6.43
C THR A 310 -3.01 -5.02 5.99
N PRO A 311 -2.15 -4.11 6.51
CA PRO A 311 -2.45 -3.05 7.48
C PRO A 311 -3.43 -2.03 6.89
N THR A 312 -4.34 -1.50 7.72
CA THR A 312 -5.45 -0.67 7.24
C THR A 312 -4.97 0.63 6.60
N TRP A 313 -5.46 0.87 5.38
CA TRP A 313 -5.33 2.14 4.68
C TRP A 313 -6.63 2.93 4.76
N LEU A 314 -6.53 4.25 4.83
CA LEU A 314 -7.63 5.18 4.59
C LEU A 314 -7.49 5.67 3.15
N VAL A 315 -8.46 5.32 2.32
CA VAL A 315 -8.44 5.55 0.88
C VAL A 315 -9.45 6.64 0.53
N GLY A 316 -8.99 7.65 -0.21
CA GLY A 316 -9.81 8.74 -0.71
C GLY A 316 -9.43 9.10 -2.14
N VAL A 317 -10.32 9.82 -2.82
CA VAL A 317 -10.10 10.33 -4.18
C VAL A 317 -10.02 11.85 -4.12
N ALA A 318 -9.00 12.43 -4.75
CA ALA A 318 -8.82 13.87 -4.86
C ALA A 318 -8.69 14.28 -6.34
N PRO A 319 -9.24 15.44 -6.74
CA PRO A 319 -9.07 15.95 -8.09
C PRO A 319 -7.64 16.47 -8.27
N VAL A 320 -7.07 16.29 -9.48
CA VAL A 320 -5.75 16.84 -9.82
C VAL A 320 -5.89 17.93 -10.87
N GLY A 321 -5.63 19.17 -10.45
CA GLY A 321 -5.74 20.34 -11.32
C GLY A 321 -7.17 20.61 -11.80
N TYR A 322 -7.30 21.12 -13.03
CA TYR A 322 -8.57 21.48 -13.68
C TYR A 322 -9.06 20.43 -14.69
N ARG A 323 -8.45 19.24 -14.74
CA ARG A 323 -8.81 18.17 -15.69
C ARG A 323 -9.66 17.11 -15.00
N GLU A 324 -10.36 16.30 -15.80
CA GLU A 324 -11.10 15.09 -15.39
C GLU A 324 -10.22 14.00 -14.72
N ASN A 325 -8.93 14.27 -14.53
CA ASN A 325 -8.01 13.36 -13.87
C ASN A 325 -8.11 13.53 -12.36
N SER A 326 -8.38 12.42 -11.69
CA SER A 326 -8.35 12.33 -10.24
C SER A 326 -7.22 11.40 -9.82
N VAL A 327 -6.86 11.46 -8.55
CA VAL A 327 -5.91 10.53 -7.95
C VAL A 327 -6.54 9.88 -6.75
N LEU A 328 -6.25 8.60 -6.62
CA LEU A 328 -6.47 7.87 -5.39
C LEU A 328 -5.28 8.11 -4.47
N VAL A 329 -5.57 8.48 -3.23
CA VAL A 329 -4.58 8.58 -2.17
C VAL A 329 -4.95 7.59 -1.07
N ALA A 330 -4.06 6.65 -0.78
CA ALA A 330 -4.17 5.76 0.35
C ALA A 330 -3.18 6.18 1.44
N VAL A 331 -3.65 6.27 2.68
CA VAL A 331 -2.85 6.74 3.82
C VAL A 331 -2.88 5.68 4.92
N ARG A 332 -1.75 5.43 5.58
CA ARG A 332 -1.64 4.45 6.67
C ARG A 332 -2.46 4.92 7.87
N SER A 333 -3.42 4.12 8.33
CA SER A 333 -4.32 4.54 9.41
C SER A 333 -3.62 4.59 10.77
N ALA A 334 -2.78 3.59 11.09
CA ALA A 334 -2.15 3.46 12.40
C ALA A 334 -1.40 4.72 12.87
N PRO A 335 -0.47 5.32 12.09
CA PRO A 335 0.23 6.53 12.53
C PRO A 335 -0.69 7.75 12.66
N ILE A 336 -1.75 7.86 11.84
CA ILE A 336 -2.73 8.95 11.97
C ILE A 336 -3.51 8.81 13.28
N LEU A 337 -4.07 7.62 13.54
CA LEU A 337 -4.85 7.36 14.74
C LEU A 337 -4.01 7.55 16.01
N ALA A 338 -2.74 7.15 15.99
CA ALA A 338 -1.80 7.40 17.07
C ALA A 338 -1.58 8.91 17.31
N SER A 339 -1.48 9.71 16.24
CA SER A 339 -1.32 11.17 16.36
C SER A 339 -2.54 11.87 16.94
N LEU A 340 -3.75 11.37 16.66
CA LEU A 340 -4.99 11.90 17.22
C LEU A 340 -5.15 11.53 18.70
N GLY A 341 -4.74 10.32 19.10
CA GLY A 341 -4.79 9.88 20.50
C GLY A 341 -3.80 10.60 21.43
N ALA A 342 -2.67 11.07 20.91
CA ALA A 342 -1.67 11.83 21.67
C ALA A 342 -2.06 13.31 21.88
N GLY A 343 -3.01 13.83 21.09
CA GLY A 343 -3.52 15.19 21.19
C GLY A 343 -4.53 15.37 22.31
N THR A 344 -4.07 15.32 23.56
CA THR A 344 -4.66 15.99 24.75
C THR A 344 -6.18 16.25 24.73
N TYR A 345 -7.01 15.21 24.66
CA TYR A 345 -8.40 15.32 25.11
C TYR A 345 -8.37 15.36 26.65
N GLY A 346 -8.73 16.51 27.22
CA GLY A 346 -8.51 16.83 28.62
C GLY A 346 -8.88 15.70 29.59
N SER A 347 -7.99 15.46 30.55
CA SER A 347 -8.12 14.54 31.69
C SER A 347 -9.48 14.65 32.39
N GLY A 348 -10.46 13.91 31.90
CA GLY A 348 -11.76 13.71 32.52
C GLY A 348 -12.41 12.45 31.96
N ASP A 349 -12.15 11.32 32.60
CA ASP A 349 -12.89 10.03 32.63
C ASP A 349 -13.50 9.41 31.34
N VAL A 350 -13.36 9.99 30.16
CA VAL A 350 -13.83 9.38 28.91
C VAL A 350 -12.71 8.52 28.32
N VAL A 351 -12.50 7.34 28.93
CA VAL A 351 -11.71 6.27 28.31
C VAL A 351 -12.59 5.61 27.25
N GLY A 352 -12.21 5.70 25.98
CA GLY A 352 -12.90 5.05 24.87
C GLY A 352 -11.91 4.51 23.85
N GLU A 353 -12.17 3.32 23.33
CA GLU A 353 -11.42 2.73 22.23
C GLU A 353 -11.98 3.24 20.90
N ALA A 354 -11.14 3.90 20.09
CA ALA A 354 -11.49 4.30 18.74
C ALA A 354 -11.18 3.13 17.80
N SER A 355 -12.21 2.51 17.22
CA SER A 355 -12.06 1.51 16.16
C SER A 355 -12.59 2.07 14.84
N LEU A 356 -11.89 1.76 13.75
CA LEU A 356 -12.40 1.99 12.40
C LEU A 356 -13.48 0.95 12.14
N THR A 357 -14.70 1.41 11.89
CA THR A 357 -15.74 0.54 11.36
C THR A 357 -15.59 0.53 9.84
N THR A 358 -15.17 -0.60 9.29
CA THR A 358 -15.28 -0.84 7.85
C THR A 358 -16.78 -0.85 7.53
N ALA A 359 -17.21 -0.03 6.57
CA ALA A 359 -18.55 -0.17 6.04
C ALA A 359 -18.67 -1.59 5.47
N ALA A 360 -19.54 -2.40 6.06
CA ALA A 360 -19.88 -3.68 5.46
C ALA A 360 -20.45 -3.37 4.06
N ALA A 361 -19.85 -3.98 3.03
CA ALA A 361 -20.43 -3.95 1.70
C ALA A 361 -21.88 -4.46 1.78
N PRO A 362 -22.86 -3.75 1.19
CA PRO A 362 -24.26 -4.15 1.20
C PRO A 362 -24.50 -5.48 0.46
#